data_AF-A0A6V7JGD6-F1
#
_entry.id   AF-A0A6V7JGD6-F1
#
_cell.length_a   1.000
_cell.length_b   1.000
_cell.length_c   1.000
_cell.angle_alpha   90.00
_cell.angle_beta   90.00
_cell.angle_gamma   90.00
#
_symmetry.space_group_name_H-M   'P 1'
#
loop_
_entity.id
_entity.type
_entity.pdbx_description
1 polymer ?
#
loop_
_entity_poly.entity_id
_entity_poly.type
_entity_poly.pdbx_seq_one_letter_code
_entity_poly.pdbx_strand_id
1 'polypeptide(L)'
;ETVIITTEASLMQGWVKAARLLALVNKGPTYALVIFLTSRNPPQVYSDLTIERVLPIDQEFKCDIDTGNQLQEGLDVYLNVSSRKQRLVFEMRPGVATSSIVSEVFRAIEVYQKNKNPTTDYLWIQKLT
;
A
#
# COMPACT_ATOMS: atom_id res chain seq x y z
N GLU A 1 -5.68 -16.26 0.85
CA GLU A 1 -5.00 -15.00 0.49
C GLU A 1 -3.66 -15.05 1.21
N THR A 2 -2.60 -14.49 0.64
CA THR A 2 -1.26 -14.53 1.25
C THR A 2 -0.71 -13.12 1.38
N VAL A 3 -0.20 -12.78 2.57
CA VAL A 3 0.52 -11.52 2.80
C VAL A 3 1.93 -11.66 2.22
N ILE A 4 2.29 -10.76 1.31
CA ILE A 4 3.61 -10.75 0.65
C ILE A 4 4.60 -9.95 1.48
N ILE A 5 4.20 -8.75 1.91
CA ILE A 5 5.04 -7.84 2.68
C ILE A 5 4.16 -6.85 3.45
N THR A 6 4.65 -6.40 4.61
CA THR A 6 4.03 -5.36 5.42
C THR A 6 5.05 -4.29 5.80
N THR A 7 4.62 -3.04 5.91
CA THR A 7 5.47 -1.93 6.38
C THR A 7 4.63 -0.84 7.04
N GLU A 8 5.23 -0.14 7.98
CA GLU A 8 4.66 1.09 8.53
C GLU A 8 4.84 2.25 7.55
N ALA A 9 3.86 3.15 7.51
CA ALA A 9 3.91 4.40 6.76
C ALA A 9 3.03 5.48 7.40
N SER A 10 3.31 6.74 7.10
CA SER A 10 2.48 7.87 7.52
C SER A 10 1.59 8.30 6.37
N LEU A 11 0.27 8.14 6.51
CA LEU A 11 -0.69 8.68 5.55
C LEU A 11 -0.78 10.21 5.71
N MET A 12 -0.53 10.93 4.62
CA MET A 12 -0.65 12.39 4.55
C MET A 12 -2.11 12.80 4.32
N GLN A 13 -2.69 13.60 5.23
CA GLN A 13 -4.04 14.16 5.12
C GLN A 13 -4.00 15.66 5.43
N GLY A 14 -3.82 16.49 4.39
CA GLY A 14 -3.56 17.91 4.56
C GLY A 14 -2.25 18.13 5.31
N TRP A 15 -2.30 18.80 6.46
CA TRP A 15 -1.15 19.06 7.32
C TRP A 15 -0.89 17.98 8.38
N VAL A 16 -1.72 16.93 8.43
CA VAL A 16 -1.66 15.88 9.45
C VAL A 16 -1.07 14.60 8.87
N LYS A 17 -0.18 13.97 9.64
CA LYS A 17 0.39 12.64 9.38
C LYS A 17 -0.26 11.64 10.32
N ALA A 18 -0.80 10.56 9.78
CA ALA A 18 -1.42 9.50 10.58
C ALA A 18 -0.78 8.15 10.27
N ALA A 19 -0.31 7.44 11.30
CA ALA A 19 0.33 6.14 11.14
C ALA A 19 -0.63 5.11 10.55
N ARG A 20 -0.13 4.30 9.61
CA ARG A 20 -0.81 3.18 8.97
C ARG A 20 0.15 2.00 8.84
N LEU A 21 -0.41 0.81 8.81
CA LEU A 21 0.30 -0.38 8.35
C LEU A 21 -0.17 -0.69 6.92
N LEU A 22 0.76 -0.75 5.99
CA LEU A 22 0.53 -1.16 4.62
C LEU A 22 0.82 -2.65 4.50
N ALA A 23 -0.03 -3.39 3.82
CA ALA A 23 0.20 -4.79 3.48
C ALA A 23 -0.09 -5.03 2.00
N LEU A 24 0.87 -5.61 1.28
CA LEU A 24 0.61 -6.15 -0.05
C LEU A 24 0.14 -7.60 0.09
N VAL A 25 -1.06 -7.88 -0.40
CA VAL A 25 -1.70 -9.20 -0.30
C VAL A 25 -1.98 -9.72 -1.70
N ASN A 26 -1.86 -11.04 -1.90
CA ASN A 26 -2.23 -11.67 -3.16
C ASN A 26 -3.24 -12.81 -3.01
N LYS A 27 -3.89 -13.12 -4.12
CA LYS A 27 -4.67 -14.34 -4.32
C LYS A 27 -4.52 -14.78 -5.78
N GLY A 28 -3.80 -15.88 -5.98
CA GLY A 28 -3.41 -16.32 -7.32
C GLY A 28 -2.60 -15.21 -8.03
N PRO A 29 -3.00 -14.78 -9.25
CA PRO A 29 -2.30 -13.74 -9.99
C PRO A 29 -2.72 -12.31 -9.61
N THR A 30 -3.67 -12.13 -8.69
CA THR A 30 -4.21 -10.81 -8.33
C THR A 30 -3.63 -10.31 -7.01
N TYR A 31 -3.44 -8.99 -6.92
CA TYR A 31 -2.83 -8.32 -5.77
C TYR A 31 -3.71 -7.16 -5.31
N ALA A 32 -3.63 -6.85 -4.02
CA ALA A 32 -4.24 -5.68 -3.42
C ALA A 32 -3.33 -5.07 -2.36
N LEU A 33 -3.30 -3.74 -2.29
CA LEU A 33 -2.71 -3.00 -1.19
C LEU A 33 -3.78 -2.78 -0.11
N VAL A 34 -3.61 -3.43 1.03
CA VAL A 34 -4.48 -3.28 2.21
C VAL A 34 -3.84 -2.26 3.15
N ILE A 35 -4.64 -1.31 3.61
CA ILE A 35 -4.23 -0.26 4.54
C ILE A 35 -4.95 -0.49 5.85
N PHE A 36 -4.20 -0.65 6.93
CA PHE A 36 -4.73 -0.86 8.27
C PHE A 36 -4.57 0.38 9.16
N LEU A 37 -5.61 0.68 9.93
CA LEU A 37 -5.47 1.39 11.19
C LEU A 37 -4.84 0.45 12.21
N THR A 38 -4.04 1.02 13.10
CA THR A 38 -3.58 0.31 14.28
C THR A 38 -3.92 1.07 15.55
N SER A 39 -4.42 0.37 16.56
CA SER A 39 -4.63 0.93 17.91
C SER A 39 -3.37 0.87 18.78
N ARG A 40 -2.32 0.16 18.32
CA ARG A 40 -1.03 0.01 19.01
C ARG A 40 0.12 -0.09 18.01
N ASN A 41 1.26 0.56 18.29
CA ASN A 41 2.45 0.42 17.43
C ASN A 41 3.67 -0.11 18.23
N PRO A 42 4.21 -1.30 17.93
CA PRO A 42 3.75 -2.27 16.92
C PRO A 42 2.49 -3.04 17.38
N PRO A 43 1.63 -3.50 16.44
CA PRO A 43 0.50 -4.40 16.75
C PRO A 43 1.00 -5.68 17.44
N GLN A 44 0.27 -6.14 18.45
CA GLN A 44 0.58 -7.37 19.20
C GLN A 44 -0.45 -8.47 18.96
N VAL A 45 -1.70 -8.08 18.71
CA VAL A 45 -2.82 -8.99 18.46
C VAL A 45 -3.62 -8.56 17.24
N TYR A 46 -4.39 -9.49 16.68
CA TYR A 46 -5.21 -9.21 15.50
C TYR A 46 -6.20 -8.06 15.72
N SER A 47 -6.80 -7.97 16.92
CA SER A 47 -7.74 -6.90 17.28
C SER A 47 -7.10 -5.52 17.37
N ASP A 48 -5.77 -5.42 17.31
CA ASP A 48 -5.10 -4.12 17.21
C ASP A 48 -5.27 -3.50 15.82
N LEU A 49 -5.59 -4.32 14.80
CA LEU A 49 -5.68 -3.95 13.40
C LEU A 49 -7.14 -3.83 12.93
N THR A 50 -7.43 -2.74 12.23
CA THR A 50 -8.70 -2.56 11.51
C THR A 50 -8.40 -2.22 10.06
N ILE A 51 -9.04 -2.92 9.12
CA ILE A 51 -8.90 -2.60 7.70
C ILE A 51 -9.54 -1.23 7.44
N GLU A 52 -8.73 -0.27 7.02
CA GLU A 52 -9.20 1.06 6.63
C GLU A 52 -9.66 1.05 5.17
N ARG A 53 -8.82 0.47 4.29
CA ARG A 53 -9.05 0.44 2.84
C ARG A 53 -8.40 -0.79 2.21
N VAL A 54 -8.97 -1.23 1.09
CA VAL A 54 -8.36 -2.23 0.21
C VAL A 54 -8.33 -1.67 -1.20
N LEU A 55 -7.13 -1.56 -1.77
CA LEU A 55 -6.91 -1.04 -3.12
C LEU A 55 -6.46 -2.18 -4.04
N PRO A 56 -7.33 -2.74 -4.90
CA PRO A 56 -6.90 -3.71 -5.90
C PRO A 56 -5.86 -3.10 -6.83
N ILE A 57 -4.84 -3.88 -7.17
CA ILE A 57 -3.86 -3.54 -8.21
C ILE A 57 -4.44 -4.01 -9.55
N ASP A 58 -5.31 -3.19 -10.11
CA ASP A 58 -6.04 -3.42 -11.37
C ASP A 58 -5.81 -2.26 -12.36
N GLN A 59 -6.67 -2.11 -13.38
CA GLN A 59 -6.52 -1.08 -14.41
C GLN A 59 -6.56 0.36 -13.85
N GLU A 60 -7.24 0.55 -12.72
CA GLU A 60 -7.44 1.86 -12.11
C GLU A 60 -6.35 2.18 -11.08
N PHE A 61 -5.49 1.23 -10.75
CA PHE A 61 -4.39 1.42 -9.81
C PHE A 61 -3.18 2.09 -10.49
N LYS A 62 -2.71 3.18 -9.89
CA LYS A 62 -1.46 3.84 -10.25
C LYS A 62 -0.63 4.08 -9.01
N CYS A 63 0.67 3.91 -9.15
CA CYS A 63 1.64 4.14 -8.10
C CYS A 63 2.81 4.94 -8.67
N ASP A 64 3.25 5.93 -7.92
CA ASP A 64 4.41 6.75 -8.24
C ASP A 64 5.22 7.01 -6.96
N ILE A 65 6.53 7.25 -7.10
CA ILE A 65 7.43 7.50 -5.97
C ILE A 65 8.03 8.88 -6.16
N ASP A 66 7.86 9.73 -5.15
CA ASP A 66 8.60 10.99 -5.06
C ASP A 66 9.63 10.88 -3.94
N THR A 67 10.86 11.25 -4.25
CA THR A 67 11.94 11.43 -3.28
C THR A 67 12.16 12.93 -3.19
N GLY A 68 11.63 13.57 -2.14
CA GLY A 68 11.54 15.03 -2.05
C GLY A 68 12.83 15.77 -2.42
N ASN A 69 12.70 17.00 -2.91
CA ASN A 69 13.82 17.83 -3.37
C ASN A 69 15.03 17.76 -2.41
N GLN A 70 16.20 17.43 -2.96
CA GLN A 70 17.46 17.05 -2.29
C GLN A 70 18.11 18.11 -1.36
N LEU A 71 17.40 19.17 -0.97
CA LEU A 71 17.96 20.38 -0.35
C LEU A 71 17.64 20.56 1.14
N GLN A 72 16.83 19.70 1.77
CA GLN A 72 16.60 19.79 3.22
C GLN A 72 16.64 18.41 3.89
N GLU A 73 17.23 18.40 5.08
CA GLU A 73 17.48 17.22 5.91
C GLU A 73 16.20 16.43 6.21
N GLY A 74 16.06 15.28 5.56
CA GLY A 74 14.94 14.35 5.70
C GLY A 74 14.56 13.75 4.36
N LEU A 75 15.33 12.74 3.90
CA LEU A 75 15.15 12.06 2.61
C LEU A 75 13.91 11.14 2.61
N ASP A 76 12.76 11.57 3.12
CA ASP A 76 11.58 10.71 3.16
C ASP A 76 11.11 10.32 1.74
N VAL A 77 10.64 9.08 1.63
CA VAL A 77 10.09 8.52 0.39
C VAL A 77 8.58 8.68 0.43
N TYR A 78 8.02 9.29 -0.60
CA TYR A 78 6.58 9.48 -0.74
C TYR A 78 6.02 8.50 -1.77
N LEU A 79 5.24 7.55 -1.31
CA LEU A 79 4.50 6.62 -2.16
C LEU A 79 3.13 7.20 -2.50
N ASN A 80 2.99 7.68 -3.72
CA ASN A 80 1.75 8.23 -4.26
C ASN A 80 0.92 7.11 -4.87
N VAL A 81 -0.20 6.74 -4.22
CA VAL A 81 -1.11 5.71 -4.70
C VAL A 81 -2.43 6.34 -5.13
N SER A 82 -2.89 6.01 -6.32
CA SER A 82 -4.25 6.31 -6.74
C SER A 82 -4.96 5.05 -7.20
N SER A 83 -6.22 4.90 -6.82
CA SER A 83 -7.09 3.82 -7.26
C SER A 83 -8.51 4.34 -7.31
N ARG A 84 -9.16 4.25 -8.48
CA ARG A 84 -10.50 4.79 -8.71
C ARG A 84 -10.56 6.28 -8.34
N LYS A 85 -11.41 6.65 -7.37
CA LYS A 85 -11.59 8.01 -6.85
C LYS A 85 -10.70 8.35 -5.65
N GLN A 86 -9.86 7.42 -5.19
CA GLN A 86 -9.00 7.59 -4.03
C GLN A 86 -7.58 7.99 -4.47
N ARG A 87 -7.01 8.99 -3.80
CA ARG A 87 -5.61 9.40 -3.93
C ARG A 87 -5.01 9.47 -2.53
N LEU A 88 -3.89 8.81 -2.32
CA LEU A 88 -3.21 8.69 -1.04
C LEU A 88 -1.73 8.92 -1.24
N VAL A 89 -1.13 9.60 -0.27
CA VAL A 89 0.30 9.82 -0.22
C VAL A 89 0.80 9.26 1.10
N PHE A 90 1.70 8.30 1.03
CA PHE A 90 2.32 7.68 2.18
C PHE A 90 3.76 8.14 2.29
N GLU A 91 4.08 8.82 3.38
CA GLU A 91 5.46 9.15 3.74
C GLU A 91 6.09 7.95 4.46
N MET A 92 7.31 7.61 4.06
CA MET A 92 8.06 6.48 4.56
C MET A 92 9.52 6.85 4.77
N ARG A 93 10.11 6.36 5.86
CA ARG A 93 11.56 6.52 6.09
C ARG A 93 12.36 5.70 5.08
N PRO A 94 13.48 6.18 4.55
CA PRO A 94 14.38 5.37 3.74
C PRO A 94 14.86 4.12 4.48
N GLY A 95 14.95 3.01 3.78
CA GLY A 95 15.45 1.76 4.33
C GLY A 95 14.97 0.55 3.55
N VAL A 96 15.43 -0.63 4.00
CA VAL A 96 15.15 -1.92 3.35
C VAL A 96 13.65 -2.21 3.31
N ALA A 97 12.91 -1.89 4.37
CA ALA A 97 11.45 -2.10 4.41
C ALA A 97 10.74 -1.29 3.31
N THR A 98 11.10 -0.01 3.18
CA THR A 98 10.56 0.90 2.16
C THR A 98 10.92 0.48 0.75
N SER A 99 12.19 0.17 0.49
CA SER A 99 12.58 -0.31 -0.85
C SER A 99 11.90 -1.63 -1.21
N SER A 100 11.74 -2.54 -0.24
CA SER A 100 11.10 -3.83 -0.45
C SER A 100 9.61 -3.70 -0.75
N ILE A 101 8.84 -2.89 0.00
CA ILE A 101 7.40 -2.70 -0.32
C ILE A 101 7.24 -2.07 -1.70
N VAL A 102 8.10 -1.10 -2.04
CA VAL A 102 8.05 -0.40 -3.31
C VAL A 102 8.29 -1.40 -4.44
N SER A 103 9.38 -2.16 -4.39
CA SER A 103 9.69 -3.18 -5.39
C SER A 103 8.56 -4.20 -5.55
N GLU A 104 7.95 -4.65 -4.45
CA GLU A 104 6.85 -5.61 -4.50
C GLU A 104 5.55 -5.02 -5.08
N VAL A 105 5.24 -3.75 -4.80
CA VAL A 105 4.10 -3.06 -5.42
C VAL A 105 4.31 -2.93 -6.93
N PHE A 106 5.50 -2.51 -7.38
CA PHE A 106 5.80 -2.42 -8.82
C PHE A 106 5.78 -3.79 -9.50
N ARG A 107 6.29 -4.84 -8.85
CA ARG A 107 6.19 -6.23 -9.33
C ARG A 107 4.73 -6.67 -9.48
N ALA A 108 3.87 -6.32 -8.53
CA ALA A 108 2.44 -6.61 -8.60
C ALA A 108 1.74 -5.87 -9.76
N ILE A 109 2.12 -4.61 -10.01
CA ILE A 109 1.65 -3.84 -11.17
C ILE A 109 2.06 -4.53 -12.47
N GLU A 110 3.32 -4.96 -12.59
CA GLU A 110 3.80 -5.70 -13.78
C GLU A 110 3.04 -7.00 -14.01
N VAL A 111 2.75 -7.76 -12.95
CA VAL A 111 1.94 -8.99 -13.05
C VAL A 111 0.54 -8.67 -13.60
N TYR A 112 -0.10 -7.61 -13.08
CA TYR A 112 -1.37 -7.16 -13.64
C TYR A 112 -1.23 -6.71 -15.10
N GLN A 113 -0.18 -5.97 -15.45
CA GLN A 113 0.03 -5.51 -16.83
C GLN A 113 0.21 -6.66 -17.82
N LYS A 114 0.87 -7.75 -17.42
CA LYS A 114 1.06 -8.96 -18.23
C LYS A 114 -0.21 -9.77 -18.38
N ASN A 115 -0.93 -9.98 -17.28
CA ASN A 115 -2.08 -10.91 -17.27
C ASN A 115 -3.40 -10.22 -17.63
N LYS A 116 -3.52 -8.92 -17.36
CA LYS A 116 -4.75 -8.12 -17.52
C LYS A 116 -5.96 -8.82 -16.89
N ASN A 117 -5.80 -9.33 -15.67
CA ASN A 117 -6.83 -10.11 -14.98
C ASN A 117 -8.16 -9.33 -14.94
N PRO A 118 -9.31 -9.99 -15.22
CA PRO A 118 -10.62 -9.35 -15.17
C PRO A 118 -11.02 -8.96 -13.74
N THR A 119 -11.94 -8.01 -13.61
CA THR A 119 -12.45 -7.52 -12.32
C THR A 119 -13.02 -8.63 -11.44
N THR A 120 -13.56 -9.69 -12.02
CA THR A 120 -14.09 -10.87 -11.31
C THR A 120 -13.03 -11.55 -10.45
N ASP A 121 -11.76 -11.48 -10.84
CA ASP A 121 -10.67 -12.11 -10.11
C ASP A 121 -10.32 -11.36 -8.82
N TYR A 122 -10.87 -10.15 -8.63
CA TYR A 122 -10.70 -9.33 -7.43
C TYR A 122 -11.88 -9.43 -6.46
N LEU A 123 -12.92 -10.25 -6.74
CA LEU A 123 -14.09 -10.42 -5.86
C LEU A 123 -13.72 -10.90 -4.45
N TRP A 124 -12.55 -11.52 -4.28
CA TRP A 124 -12.07 -11.93 -2.96
C TRP A 124 -11.84 -10.76 -1.99
N ILE A 125 -11.59 -9.55 -2.51
CA ILE A 125 -11.41 -8.35 -1.69
C ILE A 125 -12.68 -8.02 -0.91
N GLN A 126 -13.86 -8.35 -1.43
CA GLN A 126 -15.13 -8.13 -0.73
C GLN A 126 -15.25 -8.95 0.56
N LYS A 127 -14.41 -9.98 0.75
CA LYS A 127 -14.36 -10.78 1.98
C LYS A 127 -13.46 -10.14 3.05
N LEU A 128 -12.73 -9.08 2.71
CA LEU A 128 -11.84 -8.37 3.62
C LEU A 128 -12.50 -7.15 4.28
N THR A 129 -13.68 -6.75 3.83
CA THR A 129 -14.44 -5.59 4.30
C THR A 129 -15.81 -6.03 4.78
#